data_AF-X1L1M4-F1
#
_entry.id   AF-X1L1M4-F1
#
_cell.length_a   1.000
_cell.length_b   1.000
_cell.length_c   1.000
_cell.angle_alpha   90.00
_cell.angle_beta   90.00
_cell.angle_gamma   90.00
#
_symmetry.space_group_name_H-M   'P 1'
#
loop_
_entity.id
_entity.type
_entity.pdbx_description
1 polymer ?
#
loop_
_entity_poly.entity_id
_entity_poly.type
_entity_poly.pdbx_seq_one_letter_code
_entity_poly.pdbx_strand_id
1 'polypeptide(L)'
;MIYFRTIWQYEVNKNEWKIRPKIVNSKNISLYALYDIFLDFKSGYYKRIQEIRNASVHERLVIYDSILTNWNNKEDKYNISYETMLSQTTNLLHLVKSAVIYLINFVQLEENKREKDSIGLITPAYVDTTQFL
;
A
#
# COMPACT_ATOMS: atom_id res chain seq x y z
N MET A 1 -9.30 -10.16 -19.95
CA MET A 1 -9.02 -9.01 -19.05
C MET A 1 -9.23 -9.49 -17.62
N ILE A 2 -8.18 -9.54 -16.80
CA ILE A 2 -8.31 -10.00 -15.40
C ILE A 2 -8.73 -8.79 -14.57
N TYR A 3 -9.92 -8.82 -13.97
CA TYR A 3 -10.34 -7.79 -13.03
C TYR A 3 -9.65 -8.02 -11.70
N PHE A 4 -8.79 -7.08 -11.28
CA PHE A 4 -7.99 -7.20 -10.06
C PHE A 4 -8.86 -7.51 -8.81
N ARG A 5 -10.09 -6.99 -8.76
CA ARG A 5 -11.09 -7.31 -7.72
C ARG A 5 -11.41 -8.81 -7.61
N THR A 6 -11.51 -9.52 -8.74
CA THR A 6 -11.88 -10.95 -8.78
C THR A 6 -10.76 -11.88 -8.32
N ILE A 7 -9.53 -11.37 -8.24
CA ILE A 7 -8.38 -12.08 -7.66
C ILE A 7 -8.57 -12.19 -6.15
N TRP A 8 -8.93 -11.08 -5.50
CA TRP A 8 -9.03 -10.98 -4.03
C TRP A 8 -10.37 -11.46 -3.48
N GLN A 9 -11.45 -11.14 -4.19
CA GLN A 9 -12.82 -11.30 -3.70
C GLN A 9 -13.67 -12.11 -4.68
N TYR A 10 -14.70 -12.76 -4.15
CA TYR A 10 -15.75 -13.40 -4.93
C TYR A 10 -17.10 -12.78 -4.57
N GLU A 11 -17.99 -12.73 -5.55
CA GLU A 11 -19.35 -12.24 -5.36
C GLU A 11 -20.19 -13.34 -4.69
N VAL A 12 -20.86 -12.99 -3.60
CA VAL A 12 -21.80 -13.87 -2.89
C VAL A 12 -23.22 -13.57 -3.33
N ASN A 13 -23.56 -12.29 -3.42
CA ASN A 13 -24.84 -11.75 -3.87
C ASN A 13 -24.59 -10.44 -4.63
N LYS A 14 -25.59 -9.93 -5.38
CA LYS A 14 -25.53 -8.59 -5.97
C LYS A 14 -25.26 -7.56 -4.87
N ASN A 15 -24.03 -7.05 -4.81
CA ASN A 15 -23.47 -6.10 -3.84
C ASN A 15 -22.75 -6.67 -2.60
N GLU A 16 -22.67 -7.99 -2.43
CA GLU A 16 -21.90 -8.60 -1.33
C GLU A 16 -20.67 -9.34 -1.86
N TRP A 17 -19.49 -8.85 -1.49
CA TRP A 17 -18.21 -9.42 -1.90
C TRP A 17 -17.43 -9.89 -0.68
N LYS A 18 -17.01 -11.16 -0.68
CA LYS A 18 -16.20 -11.74 0.40
C LYS A 18 -14.78 -12.02 -0.07
N ILE A 19 -13.83 -11.90 0.86
CA ILE A 19 -12.45 -12.32 0.62
C ILE A 19 -12.42 -13.81 0.31
N ARG A 20 -11.61 -14.22 -0.67
CA ARG A 20 -11.47 -15.64 -0.99
C ARG A 20 -10.89 -16.42 0.20
N PRO A 21 -11.50 -17.54 0.62
CA PRO A 21 -10.99 -18.35 1.73
C PRO A 21 -9.55 -18.82 1.55
N LYS A 22 -9.12 -19.06 0.30
CA LYS A 22 -7.72 -19.41 -0.02
C LYS A 22 -6.71 -18.37 0.46
N ILE A 23 -7.09 -17.10 0.49
CA ILE A 23 -6.23 -16.00 0.96
C ILE A 23 -6.22 -16.03 2.48
N VAL A 24 -7.40 -16.03 3.12
CA VAL A 24 -7.55 -16.09 4.58
C VAL A 24 -6.83 -17.30 5.18
N ASN A 25 -6.95 -18.47 4.56
CA ASN A 25 -6.39 -19.72 5.07
C ASN A 25 -4.91 -19.92 4.72
N SER A 26 -4.32 -19.05 3.88
CA SER A 26 -2.94 -19.21 3.42
C SER A 26 -1.89 -19.01 4.52
N LYS A 27 -2.24 -18.28 5.60
CA LYS A 27 -1.29 -17.80 6.62
C LYS A 27 -0.06 -17.10 6.02
N ASN A 28 -0.18 -16.59 4.80
CA ASN A 28 0.91 -15.99 4.05
C ASN A 28 0.86 -14.47 4.24
N ILE A 29 1.84 -13.94 4.98
CA ILE A 29 1.92 -12.52 5.35
C ILE A 29 1.99 -11.63 4.10
N SER A 30 2.70 -12.05 3.05
CA SER A 30 2.78 -11.29 1.79
C SER A 30 1.41 -11.18 1.11
N LEU A 31 0.62 -12.26 1.11
CA LEU A 31 -0.74 -12.24 0.54
C LEU A 31 -1.69 -11.37 1.35
N TYR A 32 -1.54 -11.32 2.68
CA TYR A 32 -2.31 -10.40 3.52
C TYR A 32 -1.92 -8.95 3.26
N ALA A 33 -0.62 -8.65 3.21
CA ALA A 33 -0.13 -7.31 2.91
C ALA A 33 -0.62 -6.80 1.54
N LEU A 34 -0.60 -7.65 0.50
CA LEU A 34 -1.15 -7.31 -0.81
C LEU A 34 -2.67 -7.10 -0.78
N TYR A 35 -3.39 -7.87 0.04
CA TYR A 35 -4.83 -7.70 0.20
C TYR A 35 -5.16 -6.39 0.90
N ASP A 36 -4.40 -6.01 1.92
CA ASP A 36 -4.56 -4.73 2.62
C ASP A 36 -4.33 -3.56 1.65
N ILE A 37 -3.27 -3.62 0.83
CA ILE A 37 -3.03 -2.67 -0.26
C ILE A 37 -4.26 -2.60 -1.18
N PHE A 38 -4.79 -3.75 -1.63
CA PHE A 38 -5.97 -3.78 -2.49
C PHE A 38 -7.20 -3.14 -1.84
N LEU A 39 -7.45 -3.40 -0.55
CA LEU A 39 -8.57 -2.79 0.18
C LEU A 39 -8.45 -1.29 0.25
N ASP A 40 -7.25 -0.79 0.56
CA ASP A 40 -6.99 0.64 0.57
C ASP A 40 -7.23 1.23 -0.84
N PHE A 41 -6.91 0.51 -1.94
CA PHE A 41 -7.12 0.98 -3.32
C PHE A 41 -8.57 0.98 -3.76
N LYS A 42 -9.37 0.07 -3.22
CA LYS A 42 -10.79 -0.04 -3.52
C LYS A 42 -11.62 1.13 -2.97
N SER A 43 -11.15 1.77 -1.90
CA SER A 43 -11.90 2.76 -1.12
C SER A 43 -12.16 4.10 -1.83
N GLY A 44 -11.47 4.39 -2.95
CA GLY A 44 -11.54 5.69 -3.63
C GLY A 44 -10.74 6.80 -2.95
N TYR A 45 -10.20 6.58 -1.74
CA TYR A 45 -9.44 7.57 -0.97
C TYR A 45 -8.17 8.05 -1.70
N TYR A 46 -7.56 7.23 -2.56
CA TYR A 46 -6.33 7.65 -3.24
C TYR A 46 -6.49 8.80 -4.22
N LYS A 47 -7.68 8.98 -4.79
CA LYS A 47 -7.94 10.17 -5.60
C LYS A 47 -7.83 11.43 -4.73
N ARG A 48 -8.41 11.39 -3.53
CA ARG A 48 -8.34 12.49 -2.56
C ARG A 48 -6.90 12.73 -2.05
N ILE A 49 -6.15 11.66 -1.76
CA ILE A 49 -4.72 11.77 -1.40
C ILE A 49 -3.92 12.41 -2.54
N GLN A 50 -4.16 12.01 -3.79
CA GLN A 50 -3.49 12.58 -4.94
C GLN A 50 -3.81 14.07 -5.11
N GLU A 51 -5.07 14.47 -4.95
CA GLU A 51 -5.51 15.86 -5.00
C GLU A 51 -4.84 16.71 -3.90
N ILE A 52 -4.82 16.22 -2.65
CA ILE A 52 -4.17 16.90 -1.52
C ILE A 52 -2.66 17.03 -1.74
N ARG A 53 -1.99 15.96 -2.20
CA ARG A 53 -0.56 16.00 -2.50
C ARG A 53 -0.26 17.01 -3.61
N ASN A 54 -1.05 17.03 -4.67
CA ASN A 54 -0.87 18.00 -5.75
C ASN A 54 -1.07 19.43 -5.23
N ALA A 55 -2.12 19.67 -4.44
CA ALA A 55 -2.39 20.98 -3.85
C ALA A 55 -1.28 21.43 -2.87
N SER A 56 -0.72 20.51 -2.10
CA SER A 56 0.35 20.79 -1.13
C SER A 56 1.72 21.03 -1.77
N VAL A 57 2.03 20.35 -2.88
CA VAL A 57 3.38 20.38 -3.49
C VAL A 57 3.47 21.42 -4.61
N HIS A 58 2.39 21.60 -5.38
CA HIS A 58 2.41 22.42 -6.59
C HIS A 58 1.52 23.66 -6.51
N GLU A 59 0.69 23.78 -5.46
CA GLU A 59 -0.28 24.86 -5.32
C GLU A 59 -0.23 25.40 -3.88
N ARG A 60 -1.35 25.92 -3.37
CA ARG A 60 -1.49 26.37 -1.98
C ARG A 60 -2.58 25.57 -1.29
N LEU A 61 -2.18 24.81 -0.28
CA LEU A 61 -3.08 24.09 0.62
C LEU A 61 -3.21 24.86 1.94
N VAL A 62 -4.44 25.10 2.38
CA VAL A 62 -4.78 25.68 3.68
C VAL A 62 -5.37 24.58 4.54
N ILE A 63 -4.76 24.38 5.70
CA ILE A 63 -5.25 23.46 6.72
C ILE A 63 -5.90 24.30 7.81
N TYR A 64 -7.16 24.00 8.13
CA TYR A 64 -7.92 24.74 9.14
C TYR A 64 -8.46 23.82 10.23
N ASP A 65 -8.63 24.37 11.42
CA ASP A 65 -9.31 23.71 12.52
C ASP A 65 -10.80 24.06 12.46
N SER A 66 -11.65 23.05 12.24
CA SER A 66 -13.11 23.17 12.13
C SER A 66 -13.75 23.71 13.41
N ILE A 67 -13.17 23.37 14.58
CA ILE A 67 -13.65 23.80 15.90
C ILE A 67 -13.41 25.31 16.08
N LEU A 68 -12.28 25.82 15.61
CA LEU A 68 -11.88 27.22 15.80
C LEU A 68 -12.45 28.17 14.73
N THR A 69 -12.67 27.67 13.51
CA THR A 69 -12.99 28.55 12.36
C THR A 69 -14.46 28.55 11.95
N ASN A 70 -15.29 27.63 12.47
CA ASN A 70 -16.69 27.43 12.08
C ASN A 70 -16.86 27.21 10.54
N TRP A 71 -15.80 26.73 9.87
CA TRP A 71 -15.71 26.52 8.42
C TRP A 71 -16.16 25.12 7.99
N ASN A 72 -17.17 24.55 8.65
CA ASN A 72 -17.61 23.18 8.41
C ASN A 72 -18.07 22.90 6.96
N ASN A 73 -18.34 23.94 6.15
CA ASN A 73 -18.81 23.81 4.76
C ASN A 73 -17.82 24.31 3.69
N LYS A 74 -16.54 24.54 4.04
CA LYS A 74 -15.53 25.03 3.07
C LYS A 74 -14.53 23.97 2.61
N GLU A 75 -14.76 22.71 2.91
CA GLU A 75 -13.83 21.66 2.49
C GLU A 75 -13.83 21.54 0.96
N ASP A 76 -12.68 21.80 0.34
CA ASP A 76 -12.51 21.75 -1.11
C ASP A 76 -11.13 21.17 -1.47
N LYS A 77 -10.61 21.49 -2.67
CA LYS A 77 -9.29 21.04 -3.12
C LYS A 77 -8.14 21.73 -2.38
N TYR A 78 -8.33 22.99 -2.02
CA TYR A 78 -7.30 23.89 -1.47
C TYR A 78 -7.47 24.11 0.04
N ASN A 79 -8.63 23.77 0.60
CA ASN A 79 -8.95 23.93 2.01
C ASN A 79 -9.35 22.57 2.56
N ILE A 80 -8.58 22.06 3.52
CA ILE A 80 -8.90 20.81 4.21
C ILE A 80 -8.92 21.02 5.71
N SER A 81 -9.80 20.31 6.41
CA SER A 81 -9.78 20.31 7.86
C SER A 81 -8.54 19.56 8.38
N TYR A 82 -8.10 19.89 9.59
CA TYR A 82 -7.07 19.15 10.30
C TYR A 82 -7.44 17.65 10.43
N GLU A 83 -8.70 17.36 10.73
CA GLU A 83 -9.23 15.99 10.83
C GLU A 83 -9.10 15.23 9.51
N THR A 84 -9.45 15.86 8.38
CA THR A 84 -9.25 15.28 7.05
C THR A 84 -7.76 15.02 6.81
N MET A 85 -6.89 16.00 7.08
CA MET A 85 -5.45 15.84 6.88
C MET A 85 -4.89 14.66 7.70
N LEU A 86 -5.27 14.56 8.97
CA LEU A 86 -4.84 13.49 9.87
C LEU A 86 -5.33 12.12 9.39
N SER A 87 -6.60 12.02 8.98
CA SER A 87 -7.19 10.80 8.44
C SER A 87 -6.47 10.35 7.16
N GLN A 88 -6.26 11.27 6.22
CA GLN A 88 -5.57 10.97 4.95
C GLN A 88 -4.11 10.55 5.18
N THR A 89 -3.41 11.20 6.12
CA THR A 89 -2.04 10.83 6.50
C THR A 89 -1.98 9.43 7.12
N THR A 90 -2.91 9.13 8.02
CA THR A 90 -3.02 7.80 8.65
C THR A 90 -3.25 6.71 7.61
N ASN A 91 -4.17 6.94 6.66
CA ASN A 91 -4.44 6.00 5.57
C ASN A 91 -3.23 5.80 4.67
N LEU A 92 -2.47 6.86 4.37
CA LEU A 92 -1.23 6.75 3.60
C LEU A 92 -0.17 5.92 4.35
N LEU A 93 -0.04 6.11 5.66
CA LEU A 93 0.88 5.32 6.48
C LEU A 93 0.50 3.84 6.53
N HIS A 94 -0.78 3.50 6.57
CA HIS A 94 -1.24 2.11 6.46
C HIS A 94 -0.83 1.49 5.12
N LEU A 95 -1.02 2.20 4.01
CA LEU A 95 -0.58 1.73 2.70
C LEU A 95 0.94 1.49 2.67
N VAL A 96 1.73 2.46 3.14
CA VAL A 96 3.20 2.36 3.15
C VAL A 96 3.64 1.19 4.02
N LYS A 97 3.05 1.02 5.21
CA LYS A 97 3.29 -0.11 6.10
C LYS A 97 3.04 -1.44 5.38
N SER A 98 1.90 -1.60 4.72
CA SER A 98 1.55 -2.82 4.00
C SER A 98 2.51 -3.09 2.83
N ALA A 99 2.90 -2.05 2.08
CA ALA A 99 3.89 -2.17 1.01
C ALA A 99 5.26 -2.61 1.53
N VAL A 100 5.74 -2.03 2.63
CA VAL A 100 7.01 -2.40 3.26
C VAL A 100 6.99 -3.85 3.74
N ILE A 101 5.90 -4.29 4.41
CA ILE A 101 5.73 -5.68 4.84
C ILE A 101 5.80 -6.63 3.64
N TYR A 102 5.10 -6.30 2.55
CA TYR A 102 5.14 -7.11 1.32
C TYR A 102 6.57 -7.22 0.76
N LEU A 103 7.28 -6.10 0.63
CA LEU A 103 8.64 -6.08 0.09
C LEU A 103 9.63 -6.87 0.95
N ILE A 104 9.57 -6.71 2.28
CA ILE A 104 10.43 -7.47 3.20
C ILE A 104 10.22 -8.97 3.02
N ASN A 105 8.96 -9.43 3.01
CA ASN A 105 8.66 -10.85 2.85
C ASN A 105 9.01 -11.36 1.45
N PHE A 106 8.84 -10.54 0.41
CA PHE A 106 9.23 -10.89 -0.95
C PHE A 106 10.75 -11.12 -1.03
N VAL A 107 11.55 -10.19 -0.53
CA VAL A 107 13.01 -10.32 -0.48
C VAL A 107 13.41 -11.57 0.29
N GLN A 108 12.83 -11.80 1.47
CA GLN A 108 13.13 -13.00 2.25
C GLN A 108 12.78 -14.30 1.51
N LEU A 109 11.67 -14.34 0.78
CA LEU A 109 11.30 -15.51 -0.02
C LEU A 109 12.28 -15.76 -1.17
N GLU A 110 12.76 -14.71 -1.84
CA GLU A 110 13.74 -14.84 -2.92
C GLU A 110 15.12 -15.27 -2.39
N GLU A 111 15.58 -14.71 -1.28
CA GLU A 111 16.84 -15.11 -0.65
C GLU A 111 16.77 -16.58 -0.18
N ASN A 112 15.67 -17.00 0.45
CA ASN A 112 15.49 -18.41 0.85
C ASN A 112 15.49 -19.38 -0.35
N LYS A 113 14.99 -18.95 -1.52
CA LYS A 113 15.08 -19.78 -2.75
C LYS A 113 16.52 -19.88 -3.21
N ARG A 114 17.25 -18.76 -3.25
CA ARG A 114 18.67 -18.73 -3.62
C ARG A 114 19.51 -19.61 -2.70
N GLU A 115 19.28 -19.56 -1.39
CA GLU A 115 19.95 -20.45 -0.43
C GLU A 115 19.67 -21.93 -0.75
N LYS A 116 18.40 -22.29 -0.98
CA LYS A 116 18.03 -23.68 -1.34
C LYS A 116 18.64 -24.15 -2.66
N ASP A 117 18.67 -23.29 -3.67
CA ASP A 117 19.28 -23.58 -4.96
C ASP A 117 20.82 -23.66 -4.84
N SER A 118 21.42 -22.89 -3.94
CA SER A 118 22.88 -22.89 -3.67
C SER A 118 23.37 -24.11 -2.87
N ILE A 119 22.50 -24.79 -2.11
CA ILE A 119 22.82 -26.08 -1.47
C ILE A 119 23.06 -27.19 -2.54
N GLY A 120 22.55 -27.01 -3.77
CA GLY A 120 22.82 -27.90 -4.90
C GLY A 120 24.05 -27.56 -5.74
N LEU A 121 24.59 -26.34 -5.62
CA LEU A 121 25.72 -25.84 -6.41
C LEU A 121 26.41 -24.71 -5.64
N ILE A 122 27.26 -25.08 -4.68
CA ILE A 122 28.24 -24.13 -4.12
C ILE A 122 29.30 -23.93 -5.21
N THR A 123 29.06 -22.96 -6.10
CA THR A 123 30.15 -22.39 -6.89
C THR A 123 30.62 -21.15 -6.12
N PRO A 124 31.84 -21.14 -5.57
CA PRO A 124 32.34 -19.97 -4.87
C PRO A 124 32.37 -18.79 -5.85
N ALA A 125 31.58 -17.76 -5.54
CA ALA A 125 31.64 -16.51 -6.28
C ALA A 125 32.96 -15.81 -5.96
N TYR A 126 33.91 -15.84 -6.89
CA TYR A 126 35.08 -14.99 -6.83
C TYR A 126 34.66 -13.56 -7.14
N VAL A 127 34.82 -12.68 -6.16
CA VAL A 127 34.69 -11.23 -6.34
C VAL A 127 35.99 -10.74 -6.97
N ASP A 128 35.90 -10.25 -8.20
CA ASP A 128 37.03 -9.61 -8.87
C ASP A 128 37.24 -8.21 -8.28
N THR A 129 38.28 -8.06 -7.47
CA THR A 129 38.65 -6.80 -6.82
C THR A 129 39.47 -5.88 -7.72
N THR A 130 39.78 -6.27 -8.96
CA THR A 130 40.57 -5.45 -9.90
C THR A 130 39.84 -4.17 -10.34
N GLN A 131 38.53 -4.06 -10.13
CA GLN A 131 37.78 -2.83 -10.37
C GLN A 131 38.01 -1.74 -9.31
N PHE A 132 38.74 -2.05 -8.24
CA PHE A 132 39.06 -1.12 -7.14
C PHE A 132 40.55 -0.73 -7.08
N LEU A 133 41.34 -1.06 -8.12
CA LEU A 133 42.75 -0.66 -8.25
C LEU A 133 42.98 0.26 -9.43
#